data_AF-A0A6J5ZPI3-F1
#
_entry.id   AF-A0A6J5ZPI3-F1
#
_cell.length_a   1.000
_cell.length_b   1.000
_cell.length_c   1.000
_cell.angle_alpha   90.00
_cell.angle_beta   90.00
_cell.angle_gamma   90.00
#
_symmetry.space_group_name_H-M   'P 1'
#
loop_
_entity.id
_entity.type
_entity.pdbx_description
1 polymer ?
#
loop_
_entity_poly.entity_id
_entity_poly.type
_entity_poly.pdbx_seq_one_letter_code
_entity_poly.pdbx_strand_id
1 'polypeptide(L)' 'MSVAVAESNVLPAVRAKGAQTRVLADGFSCRTQLDDLAAQPTLHLAQLLDPHAQQ' A
#
# COMPACT_ATOMS: atom_id res chain seq x y z
N MET A 1 -9.88 -8.33 -0.20
CA MET A 1 -10.44 -7.33 0.74
C MET A 1 -11.56 -6.58 0.03
N SER A 2 -12.65 -6.22 0.71
CA SER A 2 -13.73 -5.42 0.10
C SER A 2 -13.48 -3.91 0.28
N VAL A 3 -14.19 -3.07 -0.48
CA VAL A 3 -14.09 -1.60 -0.35
C VAL A 3 -14.57 -1.12 1.01
N ALA A 4 -15.71 -1.64 1.49
CA ALA A 4 -16.27 -1.25 2.79
C ALA A 4 -15.31 -1.54 3.96
N VAL A 5 -14.60 -2.68 3.90
CA VAL A 5 -13.59 -3.02 4.92
C VAL A 5 -12.34 -2.17 4.78
N ALA A 6 -11.94 -1.77 3.57
CA ALA A 6 -10.78 -0.90 3.36
C ALA A 6 -11.03 0.52 3.87
N GLU A 7 -12.22 1.07 3.62
CA GLU A 7 -12.61 2.43 4.06
C GLU A 7 -12.77 2.54 5.58
N SER A 8 -13.01 1.43 6.30
CA SER A 8 -13.18 1.47 7.76
C SER A 8 -11.90 1.84 8.52
N ASN A 9 -10.72 1.57 7.95
CA ASN A 9 -9.46 1.82 8.64
C ASN A 9 -8.26 2.04 7.70
N VAL A 10 -8.08 1.15 6.71
CA VAL A 10 -6.86 1.11 5.88
C VAL A 10 -6.72 2.35 5.00
N LEU A 11 -7.77 2.69 4.23
CA LEU A 11 -7.72 3.82 3.31
C LEU A 11 -7.60 5.17 4.03
N PRO A 12 -8.34 5.45 5.12
CA PRO A 12 -8.11 6.65 5.93
C PRO A 12 -6.67 6.75 6.45
N ALA A 13 -6.12 5.66 7.00
CA ALA A 13 -4.78 5.66 7.55
C ALA A 13 -3.70 5.93 6.49
N VAL A 14 -3.84 5.34 5.30
CA VAL A 14 -2.91 5.56 4.19
C VAL A 14 -3.05 6.98 3.63
N ARG A 15 -4.28 7.48 3.41
CA ARG A 15 -4.50 8.85 2.90
C ARG A 15 -4.01 9.94 3.87
N ALA A 16 -4.07 9.67 5.17
CA ALA A 16 -3.55 10.58 6.20
C ALA A 16 -2.01 10.63 6.24
N LYS A 17 -1.34 9.64 5.65
CA LYS A 17 0.12 9.61 5.53
C LYS A 17 0.53 10.38 4.27
N GLY A 18 1.55 11.23 4.39
CA GLY A 18 2.07 11.98 3.26
C GLY A 18 2.75 11.08 2.22
N ALA A 19 2.86 11.56 0.98
CA ALA A 19 3.36 10.82 -0.19
C ALA A 19 4.79 10.25 -0.05
N GLN A 20 5.55 10.66 0.96
CA GLN A 20 6.87 10.13 1.29
C GLN A 20 6.80 8.84 2.12
N THR A 21 5.61 8.41 2.53
CA THR A 21 5.42 7.21 3.35
C THR A 21 5.43 5.97 2.48
N ARG A 22 6.35 5.05 2.76
CA ARG A 22 6.38 3.73 2.11
C ARG A 22 5.25 2.86 2.67
N VAL A 23 4.43 2.31 1.78
CA VAL A 23 3.34 1.39 2.14
C VAL A 23 3.72 -0.02 1.70
N LEU A 24 3.71 -0.98 2.62
CA LEU A 24 3.91 -2.40 2.33
C LEU A 24 2.55 -3.07 2.13
N ALA A 25 2.33 -3.69 0.97
CA ALA A 25 1.14 -4.47 0.65
C ALA A 25 1.56 -5.81 0.02
N ASP A 26 1.68 -6.83 0.85
CA ASP A 26 2.17 -8.15 0.43
C ASP A 26 1.10 -8.97 -0.33
N GLY A 27 -0.18 -8.77 0.02
CA GLY A 27 -1.30 -9.43 -0.63
C GLY A 27 -1.76 -8.72 -1.91
N PHE A 28 -1.97 -9.50 -2.98
CA PHE A 28 -2.43 -8.99 -4.28
C PHE A 28 -3.68 -8.09 -4.18
N SER A 29 -4.74 -8.53 -3.50
CA SER A 29 -5.97 -7.73 -3.41
C SER A 29 -5.79 -6.40 -2.69
N CYS A 30 -4.95 -6.34 -1.64
CA CYS A 30 -4.71 -5.10 -0.91
C CYS A 30 -3.89 -4.13 -1.76
N ARG A 31 -2.90 -4.65 -2.49
CA ARG A 31 -2.12 -3.86 -3.45
C ARG A 31 -3.00 -3.25 -4.54
N THR A 32 -3.79 -4.07 -5.23
CA THR A 32 -4.71 -3.59 -6.29
C THR A 32 -5.66 -2.53 -5.74
N GLN A 33 -6.22 -2.74 -4.56
CA GLN A 33 -7.15 -1.79 -3.97
C GLN A 33 -6.49 -0.45 -3.59
N LEU A 34 -5.24 -0.46 -3.10
CA LEU A 34 -4.50 0.76 -2.77
C LEU A 34 -4.07 1.54 -4.00
N ASP A 35 -3.76 0.83 -5.09
CA ASP A 35 -3.50 1.42 -6.41
C ASP A 35 -4.77 2.10 -6.94
N ASP A 36 -5.88 1.35 -6.99
CA ASP A 36 -7.15 1.81 -7.56
C ASP A 36 -7.84 2.92 -6.73
N LEU A 37 -7.80 2.85 -5.39
CA LEU A 37 -8.64 3.69 -4.51
C LEU A 37 -7.89 4.74 -3.70
N ALA A 38 -6.56 4.68 -3.68
CA ALA A 38 -5.73 5.66 -2.99
C ALA A 38 -4.63 6.26 -3.86
N ALA A 39 -4.40 5.73 -5.08
CA ALA A 39 -3.26 6.10 -5.93
C ALA A 39 -1.93 6.07 -5.14
N GLN A 40 -1.79 5.06 -4.28
CA GLN A 40 -0.66 4.94 -3.37
C GLN A 40 0.31 3.88 -3.85
N PRO A 41 1.56 4.25 -4.17
CA PRO A 41 2.59 3.27 -4.48
C PRO A 41 2.80 2.33 -3.30
N THR A 42 2.79 1.02 -3.58
CA THR A 42 3.03 -0.01 -2.58
C THR A 42 4.23 -0.87 -2.93
N LEU A 43 4.85 -1.43 -1.91
CA LEU A 43 5.92 -2.41 -2.03
C LEU A 43 5.40 -3.79 -1.67
N HIS A 44 5.93 -4.81 -2.32
CA HIS A 44 5.88 -6.20 -1.87
C HIS A 44 7.00 -6.45 -0.84
N LEU A 45 6.85 -7.45 0.05
CA LEU A 45 7.86 -7.75 1.08
C LEU A 45 9.26 -8.01 0.51
N ALA A 46 9.37 -8.84 -0.52
CA ALA A 46 10.63 -9.06 -1.25
C ALA A 46 11.28 -7.77 -1.76
N GLN A 47 10.52 -6.79 -2.26
CA GLN A 47 11.07 -5.50 -2.70
C GLN A 47 11.56 -4.65 -1.53
N LEU A 48 10.91 -4.77 -0.37
CA LEU A 48 11.34 -4.09 0.85
C LEU A 48 12.64 -4.67 1.40
N LEU A 49 12.85 -5.98 1.25
CA LEU A 49 14.00 -6.72 1.74
C LEU A 49 15.16 -6.79 0.74
N ASP A 50 14.94 -6.42 -0.52
CA ASP A 50 15.96 -6.46 -1.56
C ASP A 50 17.00 -5.35 -1.33
N PRO A 51 18.27 -5.68 -1.02
CA PRO A 51 19.33 -4.71 -0.80
C PRO A 51 19.66 -3.89 -2.06
N HIS A 52 19.21 -4.31 -3.24
CA HIS A 52 19.40 -3.61 -4.51
C HIS A 52 18.18 -2.77 -4.94
N ALA A 53 17.04 -2.88 -4.26
CA ALA A 53 15.80 -2.21 -4.69
C ALA A 53 15.76 -0.68 -4.47
N GLN A 54 16.83 -0.09 -3.92
CA GLN A 54 16.93 1.35 -3.62
C GLN A 54 18.15 2.03 -4.26
N GLN A 55 18.84 1.36 -5.19
CA GLN A 55 19.90 1.95 -6.02
C GLN A 55 19.29 2.68 -7.22
#